data_AF-X1JYJ8-F1
#
_entry.id   AF-X1JYJ8-F1
#
_cell.length_a   1.000
_cell.length_b   1.000
_cell.length_c   1.000
_cell.angle_alpha   90.00
_cell.angle_beta   90.00
_cell.angle_gamma   90.00
#
_symmetry.space_group_name_H-M   'P 1'
#
loop_
_entity.id
_entity.type
_entity.pdbx_description
1 polymer ?
#
loop_
_entity_poly.entity_id
_entity_poly.type
_entity_poly.pdbx_seq_one_letter_code
_entity_poly.pdbx_strand_id
1 'polypeptide(L)'
;MNKYKENTKGIIINIKHGTSKEGPGWRSIIYFKGCNFCCPWCGSPESIPFGKTELTHKNGSKEIIGKEVTVKEVIKEILPYQRFIKDHLTYGVTLSGGEPTAQWKFLF
;
A
#
# COMPACT_ATOMS: atom_id res chain seq x y z
N MET A 1 -8.53 -11.00 -23.15
CA MET A 1 -8.68 -10.50 -21.77
C MET A 1 -7.38 -9.83 -21.37
N ASN A 2 -7.36 -8.51 -21.23
CA ASN A 2 -6.19 -7.82 -20.66
C ASN A 2 -6.13 -8.26 -19.19
N LYS A 3 -5.20 -9.17 -18.86
CA LYS A 3 -5.22 -9.99 -17.64
C LYS A 3 -5.11 -9.14 -16.35
N TYR A 4 -4.68 -7.89 -16.50
CA TYR A 4 -4.55 -6.93 -15.42
C TYR A 4 -5.09 -5.59 -15.93
N LYS A 5 -5.99 -4.96 -15.18
CA LYS A 5 -6.44 -3.59 -15.47
C LYS A 5 -5.32 -2.63 -15.07
N GLU A 6 -4.25 -2.61 -15.87
CA GLU A 6 -3.00 -1.89 -15.59
C GLU A 6 -3.18 -0.42 -15.25
N ASN A 7 -4.20 0.21 -15.84
CA ASN A 7 -4.52 1.63 -15.65
C ASN A 7 -5.54 1.89 -14.53
N THR A 8 -6.03 0.87 -13.82
CA THR A 8 -6.90 1.10 -12.67
C THR A 8 -6.12 1.85 -11.61
N LYS A 9 -6.75 2.90 -11.08
CA LYS A 9 -6.19 3.78 -10.05
C LYS A 9 -6.63 3.33 -8.66
N GLY A 10 -5.72 3.51 -7.71
CA GLY A 10 -5.94 3.34 -6.28
C GLY A 10 -5.15 4.39 -5.51
N ILE A 11 -5.45 4.55 -4.23
CA ILE A 11 -4.76 5.50 -3.35
C ILE A 11 -4.04 4.72 -2.27
N ILE A 12 -2.71 4.87 -2.22
CA ILE A 12 -1.85 4.22 -1.23
C ILE A 12 -1.15 5.28 -0.39
N ILE A 13 -0.75 4.93 0.82
CA ILE A 13 0.09 5.78 1.67
C ILE A 13 1.55 5.57 1.32
N ASN A 14 1.98 4.32 1.25
CA ASN A 14 3.39 3.97 1.05
C ASN A 14 3.55 2.55 0.52
N ILE A 15 4.73 2.26 -0.03
CA ILE A 15 5.20 0.91 -0.33
C ILE A 15 6.47 0.66 0.47
N LYS A 16 6.50 -0.45 1.22
CA LYS A 16 7.68 -0.90 1.95
C LYS A 16 8.25 -2.14 1.31
N HIS A 17 9.52 -2.12 0.97
CA HIS A 17 10.18 -3.25 0.31
C HIS A 17 11.00 -4.09 1.29
N GLY A 18 11.08 -5.38 1.01
CA GLY A 18 12.07 -6.29 1.57
C GLY A 18 11.94 -6.55 3.07
N THR A 19 10.77 -7.04 3.47
CA THR A 19 10.51 -7.43 4.86
C THR A 19 9.92 -8.83 4.93
N SER A 20 10.36 -9.62 5.91
CA SER A 20 9.83 -10.95 6.23
C SER A 20 8.84 -10.94 7.41
N LYS A 21 8.50 -9.76 7.94
CA LYS A 21 7.66 -9.63 9.14
C LYS A 21 6.16 -9.62 8.88
N GLU A 22 5.72 -9.35 7.65
CA GLU A 22 4.30 -9.20 7.30
C GLU A 22 3.88 -10.20 6.23
N GLY A 23 4.02 -11.48 6.58
CA GLY A 23 3.67 -12.62 5.74
C GLY A 23 4.87 -13.50 5.38
N PRO A 24 4.62 -14.67 4.77
CA PRO A 24 5.66 -15.64 4.46
C PRO A 24 6.56 -15.16 3.32
N GLY A 25 7.87 -15.33 3.50
CA GLY A 25 8.89 -14.99 2.50
C GLY A 25 9.33 -13.52 2.52
N TRP A 26 9.93 -13.05 1.43
CA TRP A 26 10.43 -11.69 1.27
C TRP A 26 9.36 -10.81 0.59
N ARG A 27 8.82 -9.84 1.33
CA ARG A 27 7.61 -9.12 0.91
C ARG A 27 7.87 -7.67 0.53
N SER A 28 7.20 -7.23 -0.53
CA SER A 28 6.84 -5.82 -0.68
C SER A 28 5.43 -5.62 -0.13
N ILE A 29 5.25 -4.62 0.72
CA ILE A 29 3.98 -4.30 1.36
C ILE A 29 3.45 -3.01 0.75
N ILE A 30 2.20 -3.04 0.29
CA ILE A 30 1.48 -1.87 -0.22
C ILE A 30 0.49 -1.45 0.87
N TYR A 31 0.69 -0.27 1.44
CA TYR A 31 -0.21 0.27 2.47
C TYR A 31 -1.28 1.15 1.82
N PHE A 32 -2.52 0.69 1.80
CA PHE A 32 -3.68 1.36 1.23
C PHE A 32 -4.19 2.49 2.12
N LYS A 33 -4.77 3.53 1.49
CA LYS A 33 -5.53 4.58 2.17
C LYS A 33 -7.04 4.29 2.09
N GLY A 34 -7.79 4.68 3.12
CA GLY A 34 -9.20 4.39 3.30
C GLY A 34 -9.41 3.15 4.15
N CYS A 35 -10.21 3.28 5.21
CA CYS A 35 -10.68 2.17 6.05
C CYS A 35 -12.11 2.48 6.51
N ASN A 36 -13.01 1.51 6.39
CA ASN A 36 -14.39 1.64 6.88
C ASN A 36 -14.50 1.50 8.41
N PHE A 37 -13.41 1.12 9.07
CA PHE A 37 -13.37 0.93 10.51
C PHE A 37 -12.67 2.10 11.21
N CYS A 38 -13.07 2.37 12.46
CA CYS A 38 -12.49 3.38 13.33
C CYS A 38 -11.97 2.75 14.64
N CYS A 39 -11.16 1.68 14.51
CA CYS A 39 -10.65 0.94 15.66
C CYS A 39 -10.02 1.88 16.71
N PRO A 40 -10.36 1.77 18.01
CA PRO A 40 -9.85 2.66 19.06
C PRO A 40 -8.32 2.71 19.18
N TRP A 41 -7.65 1.65 18.71
CA TRP A 41 -6.20 1.47 18.73
C TRP A 41 -5.65 1.22 17.31
N CYS A 42 -6.19 1.92 16.31
CA CYS A 42 -5.66 1.85 14.96
C CYS A 42 -4.17 2.24 14.96
N GLY A 43 -3.30 1.35 14.46
CA GLY A 43 -1.87 1.61 14.36
C GLY A 43 -1.47 2.61 13.27
N SER A 44 -2.41 2.97 12.39
CA SER A 44 -2.23 3.91 11.29
C SER A 44 -3.51 4.74 11.06
N PRO A 45 -3.91 5.61 12.01
CA PRO A 45 -5.14 6.39 11.92
C PRO A 45 -5.20 7.28 10.67
N GLU A 46 -4.05 7.72 10.15
CA GLU A 46 -3.91 8.47 8.89
C GLU A 46 -4.39 7.68 7.66
N SER A 47 -4.50 6.36 7.77
CA SER A 47 -5.05 5.48 6.73
C SER A 47 -6.57 5.39 6.73
N ILE A 48 -7.26 5.83 7.78
CA ILE A 48 -8.72 5.71 7.87
C ILE A 48 -9.44 6.60 6.84
N PRO A 49 -9.11 7.90 6.70
CA PRO A 49 -9.83 8.75 5.76
C PRO A 49 -9.63 8.31 4.32
N PHE A 50 -10.75 8.23 3.58
CA PHE A 50 -10.75 8.01 2.14
C PHE A 50 -10.25 9.24 1.36
N GLY A 51 -9.71 9.02 0.16
CA GLY A 51 -9.17 10.09 -0.67
C GLY A 51 -7.77 10.52 -0.24
N LYS A 52 -7.28 11.65 -0.78
CA LYS A 52 -6.05 12.30 -0.32
C LYS A 52 -6.42 13.27 0.80
N THR A 53 -5.64 13.32 1.86
CA THR A 53 -5.91 14.19 3.01
C THR A 53 -4.70 15.01 3.39
N GLU A 54 -4.89 16.26 3.79
CA GLU A 54 -3.83 17.07 4.38
C GLU A 54 -3.70 16.77 5.87
N LEU A 55 -2.51 16.37 6.32
CA LEU A 55 -2.13 16.33 7.74
C LEU A 55 -1.34 17.58 8.08
N THR A 56 -1.72 18.23 9.17
CA THR A 56 -0.94 19.32 9.77
C THR A 56 -0.16 18.76 10.95
N HIS A 57 1.16 18.87 10.88
CA HIS A 57 2.08 18.47 11.93
C HIS A 57 2.14 19.53 13.04
N LYS A 58 2.61 19.16 14.24
CA LYS A 58 2.68 20.06 15.40
C LYS A 58 3.55 21.31 15.16
N ASN A 59 4.53 21.21 14.27
CA ASN A 59 5.40 22.32 13.87
C ASN A 59 4.77 23.23 12.79
N GLY A 60 3.51 22.99 12.40
CA GLY A 60 2.80 23.72 11.36
C GLY A 60 3.08 23.26 9.94
N SER A 61 3.97 22.29 9.71
CA SER A 61 4.19 21.75 8.36
C SER A 61 2.98 20.93 7.90
N LYS A 62 2.69 21.00 6.61
CA LYS A 62 1.57 20.30 5.98
C LYS A 62 2.09 19.19 5.07
N GLU A 63 1.39 18.05 5.10
CA GLU A 63 1.72 16.88 4.29
C GLU A 63 0.45 16.31 3.66
N ILE A 64 0.51 15.99 2.37
CA ILE A 64 -0.58 15.27 1.71
C ILE A 64 -0.36 13.77 1.91
N ILE A 65 -1.26 13.14 2.64
CA ILE A 65 -1.31 11.69 2.83
C ILE A 65 -2.17 11.07 1.74
N GLY A 66 -1.60 10.06 1.07
CA GLY A 66 -2.24 9.38 -0.04
C GLY A 66 -1.67 9.81 -1.38
N LYS A 67 -1.12 8.84 -2.10
CA LYS A 67 -0.65 8.94 -3.48
C LYS A 67 -1.58 8.12 -4.36
N GLU A 68 -2.10 8.74 -5.41
CA GLU A 68 -2.81 8.01 -6.46
C GLU A 68 -1.78 7.26 -7.31
N VAL A 69 -2.01 5.98 -7.54
CA VAL A 69 -1.15 5.08 -8.30
C VAL A 69 -2.00 4.20 -9.20
N THR A 70 -1.40 3.75 -10.30
CA THR A 70 -1.95 2.70 -11.16
C THR A 70 -1.36 1.34 -10.81
N VAL A 71 -2.06 0.26 -11.17
CA VAL A 71 -1.54 -1.11 -11.02
C VAL A 71 -0.18 -1.25 -11.71
N LYS A 72 -0.03 -0.64 -12.89
CA LYS A 72 1.23 -0.64 -13.66
C LYS A 72 2.38 0.01 -12.89
N GLU A 73 2.15 1.16 -12.26
CA GLU A 73 3.18 1.86 -11.48
C GLU A 73 3.61 1.04 -10.28
N VAL A 74 2.65 0.47 -9.55
CA VAL A 74 2.94 -0.40 -8.40
C VAL A 74 3.77 -1.62 -8.82
N ILE A 75 3.36 -2.31 -9.89
CA ILE A 75 4.09 -3.47 -10.41
C ILE A 75 5.52 -3.08 -10.82
N LYS A 76 5.68 -1.97 -11.54
CA LYS A 76 6.99 -1.45 -11.96
C LYS A 76 7.89 -1.13 -10.77
N GLU A 77 7.32 -0.63 -9.68
CA GLU A 77 8.04 -0.28 -8.45
C GLU A 77 8.48 -1.53 -7.66
N ILE A 78 7.60 -2.51 -7.48
CA ILE A 78 7.88 -3.66 -6.60
C ILE A 78 8.67 -4.78 -7.28
N LEU A 79 8.46 -5.06 -8.56
CA LEU A 79 9.07 -6.20 -9.25
C LEU A 79 10.60 -6.25 -9.17
N PRO A 80 11.35 -5.13 -9.34
CA PRO A 80 12.80 -5.15 -9.22
C PRO A 80 13.30 -5.67 -7.87
N TYR A 81 12.50 -5.61 -6.81
CA TYR A 81 12.89 -6.05 -5.48
C TYR A 81 12.92 -7.58 -5.31
N GLN A 82 12.39 -8.36 -6.26
CA GLN A 82 12.55 -9.81 -6.22
C GLN A 82 14.04 -10.22 -6.27
N ARG A 83 14.91 -9.40 -6.87
CA ARG A 83 16.36 -9.70 -6.93
C ARG A 83 17.06 -9.64 -5.58
N PHE A 84 16.41 -9.05 -4.57
CA PHE A 84 16.94 -8.89 -3.21
C PHE A 84 16.37 -9.91 -2.23
N ILE A 85 15.74 -10.98 -2.74
CA ILE A 85 15.37 -12.13 -1.91
C ILE A 85 16.60 -12.58 -1.12
N LYS A 86 16.41 -12.76 0.19
CA LYS A 86 17.41 -13.34 1.08
C LYS A 86 17.13 -14.83 1.23
N ASP A 87 18.19 -15.62 1.27
CA ASP A 87 18.14 -17.07 1.51
C ASP A 87 17.20 -17.81 0.52
N HIS A 88 16.69 -18.97 0.91
CA HIS A 88 15.74 -19.76 0.13
C HIS A 88 14.28 -19.24 0.23
N LEU A 89 14.08 -17.94 0.48
CA LEU A 89 12.74 -17.37 0.65
C LEU A 89 12.06 -17.10 -0.70
N THR A 90 10.74 -17.21 -0.74
CA THR A 90 9.96 -16.77 -1.90
C THR A 90 9.70 -15.26 -1.85
N TYR A 91 9.65 -14.60 -3.00
CA TYR A 91 9.16 -13.22 -3.08
C TYR A 91 7.64 -13.16 -3.16
N GLY A 92 7.05 -12.13 -2.58
CA GLY A 92 5.67 -11.78 -2.92
C GLY A 92 5.21 -10.44 -2.36
N VAL A 93 3.89 -10.24 -2.38
CA VAL A 93 3.29 -8.92 -2.15
C VAL A 93 2.19 -9.00 -1.09
N THR A 94 2.33 -8.22 -0.01
CA THR A 94 1.32 -8.07 1.03
C THR A 94 0.53 -6.78 0.81
N LEU A 95 -0.80 -6.87 0.90
CA LEU A 95 -1.70 -5.72 0.83
C LEU A 95 -2.13 -5.39 2.26
N SER A 96 -1.86 -4.18 2.72
CA SER A 96 -2.08 -3.74 4.12
C SER A 96 -2.52 -2.27 4.15
N GLY A 97 -2.39 -1.59 5.29
CA GLY A 97 -2.73 -0.17 5.46
C GLY A 97 -4.07 0.00 6.16
N GLY A 98 -4.98 0.75 5.53
CA GLY A 98 -6.38 0.83 5.95
C GLY A 98 -7.11 -0.50 5.72
N GLU A 99 -8.14 -0.48 4.89
CA GLU A 99 -8.85 -1.70 4.46
C GLU A 99 -8.64 -1.91 2.95
N PRO A 100 -7.70 -2.78 2.53
CA PRO A 100 -7.42 -2.99 1.11
C PRO A 100 -8.65 -3.35 0.29
N THR A 101 -9.59 -4.10 0.87
CA THR A 101 -10.82 -4.51 0.17
C THR A 101 -11.78 -3.34 -0.10
N ALA A 102 -11.64 -2.22 0.59
CA ALA A 102 -12.38 -0.99 0.28
C ALA A 102 -12.01 -0.41 -1.11
N GLN A 103 -10.86 -0.80 -1.66
CA GLN A 103 -10.42 -0.47 -3.02
C GLN A 103 -10.40 -1.69 -3.95
N TRP A 104 -11.36 -2.62 -3.81
CA TRP A 104 -11.38 -3.90 -4.55
C TRP A 104 -11.18 -3.80 -6.07
N LYS A 105 -11.66 -2.73 -6.73
CA LYS A 105 -11.45 -2.53 -8.18
C LYS A 105 -9.98 -2.38 -8.57
N PHE A 106 -9.15 -1.87 -7.66
CA PHE A 106 -7.71 -1.77 -7.84
C PHE A 106 -6.99 -3.11 -7.60
N LEU A 107 -7.63 -4.04 -6.87
CA LEU A 107 -7.12 -5.38 -6.58
C LEU A 107 -7.50 -6.41 -7.66
N PHE A 108 -8.70 -6.29 -8.27
CA PHE A 108 -9.31 -7.25 -9.19
C PHE A 108 -9.89 -6.58 -10.46
#